data_AF-A0A9W8B9V7-F1
#
_entry.id   AF-A0A9W8B9V7-F1
#
_cell.length_a   1.000
_cell.length_b   1.000
_cell.length_c   1.000
_cell.angle_alpha   90.00
_cell.angle_beta   90.00
_cell.angle_gamma   90.00
#
_symmetry.space_group_name_H-M   'P 1'
#
loop_
_entity.id
_entity.type
_entity.pdbx_description
1 polymer ?
#
loop_
_entity_poly.entity_id
_entity_poly.type
_entity_poly.pdbx_seq_one_letter_code
_entity_poly.pdbx_strand_id
1 'polypeptide(L)'
;MNEGFNPVDGCDDNRRANVARTLALRDETDLMDWLQRAWPSDGTVSQKYLWTEAWNVFGTCVSTIEPRCYTELEPGQDVIRYFRNVKALAEEINLKQVLQQLDLTPIDPNQAAKSQMYNGYHRHAVEQGLGHALNRKVLLRCDGWANDQLREIRVYWRHQPGVDVSRGQPATAPVADPSNPFNVAMWDAVSYMNVVPMNAPEVSNCASFIYFLPKSKYIVSMPWNIGPVSSRVYSHAP
;
A
#
# COMPACT_ATOMS: atom_id res chain seq x y z
N MET A 1 -22.91 -8.43 10.37
CA MET A 1 -22.91 -7.17 9.59
C MET A 1 -21.92 -6.25 10.27
N ASN A 2 -20.82 -5.93 9.60
CA ASN A 2 -19.94 -4.79 9.88
C ASN A 2 -19.06 -4.65 8.65
N GLU A 3 -19.58 -3.93 7.67
CA GLU A 3 -18.77 -3.41 6.57
C GLU A 3 -17.66 -2.56 7.19
N GLY A 4 -16.41 -2.87 6.86
CA GLY A 4 -15.23 -2.20 7.40
C GLY A 4 -15.38 -0.69 7.28
N PHE A 5 -15.31 -0.01 8.42
CA PHE A 5 -15.44 1.44 8.53
C PHE A 5 -14.43 2.12 7.62
N ASN A 6 -14.86 2.57 6.45
CA ASN A 6 -14.11 3.48 5.61
C ASN A 6 -14.41 4.87 6.14
N PRO A 7 -13.49 5.56 6.84
CA PRO A 7 -13.76 6.93 7.28
C PRO A 7 -14.04 7.74 6.01
N VAL A 8 -15.28 8.19 5.81
CA VAL A 8 -15.64 8.94 4.60
C VAL A 8 -15.02 10.34 4.65
N ASP A 9 -14.85 10.88 5.86
CA ASP A 9 -14.41 12.25 6.09
C ASP A 9 -13.04 12.38 6.77
N GLY A 10 -12.44 11.26 7.21
CA GLY A 10 -11.24 11.24 8.07
C GLY A 10 -11.56 11.10 9.56
N CYS A 11 -10.51 11.12 10.40
CA CYS A 11 -10.65 10.98 11.86
C CYS A 11 -10.29 12.25 12.66
N ASP A 12 -9.66 13.25 12.02
CA ASP A 12 -9.29 14.51 12.68
C ASP A 12 -9.23 15.67 11.67
N ASP A 13 -10.22 16.55 11.72
CA ASP A 13 -10.32 17.72 10.84
C ASP A 13 -9.22 18.76 11.08
N ASN A 14 -8.68 18.84 12.30
CA ASN A 14 -7.62 19.79 12.63
C ASN A 14 -6.27 19.40 12.01
N ARG A 15 -6.13 18.13 11.61
CA ARG A 15 -4.92 17.59 11.00
C ARG A 15 -4.97 17.55 9.48
N ARG A 16 -6.07 18.00 8.85
CA ARG A 16 -6.17 18.05 7.38
C ARG A 16 -5.07 18.93 6.80
N ALA A 17 -4.46 18.48 5.70
CA ALA A 17 -3.30 19.16 5.11
C ALA A 17 -3.24 19.01 3.59
N ASN A 18 -2.67 20.01 2.91
CA ASN A 18 -2.27 19.89 1.52
C ASN A 18 -0.89 19.25 1.45
N VAL A 19 -0.82 17.96 1.10
CA VAL A 19 0.41 17.17 1.15
C VAL A 19 1.52 17.78 0.29
N ALA A 20 1.21 18.16 -0.96
CA ALA A 20 2.23 18.69 -1.87
C ALA A 20 2.85 20.00 -1.35
N ARG A 21 2.02 20.88 -0.75
CA ARG A 21 2.49 22.11 -0.11
C ARG A 21 3.31 21.82 1.15
N THR A 22 2.86 20.87 1.98
CA THR A 22 3.57 20.47 3.20
C THR A 22 4.96 19.95 2.87
N LEU A 23 5.10 19.04 1.91
CA LEU A 23 6.41 18.52 1.50
C LEU A 23 7.32 19.62 0.93
N ALA A 24 6.78 20.54 0.14
CA ALA A 24 7.55 21.64 -0.43
C ALA A 24 8.04 22.65 0.63
N LEU A 25 7.22 22.97 1.64
CA LEU A 25 7.60 23.88 2.74
C LEU A 25 8.65 23.26 3.69
N ARG A 26 8.87 21.95 3.59
CA ARG A 26 9.72 21.18 4.48
C ARG A 26 10.94 20.61 3.74
N ASP A 27 11.16 21.04 2.50
CA ASP A 27 12.25 20.61 1.62
C ASP A 27 12.33 19.07 1.47
N GLU A 28 11.18 18.39 1.48
CA GLU A 28 11.08 16.93 1.33
C GLU A 28 11.09 16.51 -0.15
N THR A 29 12.15 16.90 -0.88
CA THR A 29 12.28 16.67 -2.33
C THR A 29 12.30 15.18 -2.69
N ASP A 30 13.05 14.37 -1.95
CA ASP A 30 13.18 12.94 -2.21
C ASP A 30 11.86 12.18 -2.03
N LEU A 31 11.06 12.61 -1.05
CA LEU A 31 9.75 12.03 -0.80
C LEU A 31 8.74 12.47 -1.88
N MET A 32 8.79 13.74 -2.28
CA MET A 32 8.00 14.25 -3.40
C MET A 32 8.29 13.48 -4.69
N ASP A 33 9.57 13.30 -5.04
CA ASP A 33 10.00 12.60 -6.25
C ASP A 33 9.61 11.12 -6.22
N TRP A 34 9.67 10.50 -5.04
CA TRP A 34 9.18 9.14 -4.86
C TRP A 34 7.66 9.05 -5.09
N LEU A 35 6.87 9.96 -4.49
CA LEU A 35 5.41 9.99 -4.68
C LEU A 35 5.03 10.22 -6.14
N GLN A 36 5.74 11.10 -6.85
CA GLN A 36 5.51 11.34 -8.28
C GLN A 36 5.71 10.08 -9.14
N ARG A 37 6.75 9.29 -8.84
CA ARG A 37 7.10 8.09 -9.62
C ARG A 37 6.28 6.86 -9.22
N ALA A 38 6.10 6.63 -7.93
CA ALA A 38 5.51 5.43 -7.37
C ALA A 38 4.01 5.57 -7.04
N TRP A 39 3.51 6.80 -6.91
CA TRP A 39 2.10 7.08 -6.59
C TRP A 39 1.45 8.17 -7.49
N PRO A 40 1.54 8.05 -8.83
CA PRO A 40 0.90 8.94 -9.79
C PRO A 40 -0.64 8.87 -9.71
N SER A 41 -1.36 9.70 -10.48
CA SER A 41 -2.82 9.54 -10.62
C SER A 41 -3.18 8.59 -11.77
N ASP A 42 -4.43 8.12 -11.81
CA ASP A 42 -4.97 7.47 -13.00
C ASP A 42 -5.50 8.39 -14.10
N GLY A 43 -5.49 9.71 -13.84
CA GLY A 43 -5.96 10.73 -14.76
C GLY A 43 -7.39 11.18 -14.51
N THR A 44 -8.14 10.52 -13.61
CA THR A 44 -9.47 10.98 -13.20
C THR A 44 -9.42 12.18 -12.25
N VAL A 45 -8.34 12.27 -11.47
CA VAL A 45 -8.05 13.39 -10.56
C VAL A 45 -6.57 13.81 -10.67
N SER A 46 -6.18 14.95 -10.10
CA SER A 46 -4.75 15.28 -10.00
C SER A 46 -4.04 14.41 -8.96
N GLN A 47 -2.75 14.10 -9.17
CA GLN A 47 -1.96 13.34 -8.19
C GLN A 47 -1.83 14.06 -6.84
N LYS A 48 -1.75 15.40 -6.85
CA LYS A 48 -1.68 16.21 -5.62
C LYS A 48 -2.97 16.10 -4.81
N TYR A 49 -4.11 16.03 -5.49
CA TYR A 49 -5.41 15.78 -4.86
C TYR A 49 -5.46 14.36 -4.28
N LEU A 50 -5.02 13.34 -5.04
CA LEU A 50 -4.95 11.96 -4.57
C LEU A 50 -4.18 11.83 -3.24
N TRP A 51 -2.99 12.45 -3.13
CA TRP A 51 -2.22 12.39 -1.89
C TRP A 51 -2.88 13.15 -0.75
N THR A 52 -3.51 14.29 -1.05
CA THR A 52 -4.26 15.09 -0.07
C THR A 52 -5.43 14.30 0.51
N GLU A 53 -6.21 13.61 -0.32
CA GLU A 53 -7.28 12.73 0.13
C GLU A 53 -6.72 11.54 0.92
N ALA A 54 -5.62 10.93 0.46
CA ALA A 54 -4.99 9.83 1.18
C ALA A 54 -4.59 10.21 2.62
N TRP A 55 -4.09 11.44 2.82
CA TRP A 55 -3.79 11.95 4.16
C TRP A 55 -5.07 12.30 4.94
N ASN A 56 -5.93 13.14 4.38
CA ASN A 56 -7.08 13.68 5.12
C ASN A 56 -8.04 12.58 5.58
N VAL A 57 -8.26 11.58 4.73
CA VAL A 57 -9.21 10.50 4.97
C VAL A 57 -8.58 9.38 5.83
N PHE A 58 -7.29 9.09 5.65
CA PHE A 58 -6.68 7.90 6.26
C PHE A 58 -5.50 8.20 7.17
N GLY A 59 -4.62 9.11 6.77
CA GLY A 59 -3.48 9.52 7.58
C GLY A 59 -3.88 10.14 8.92
N THR A 60 -4.98 10.90 8.95
CA THR A 60 -5.54 11.49 10.19
C THR A 60 -6.02 10.44 11.19
N CYS A 61 -6.30 9.21 10.74
CA CYS A 61 -6.73 8.09 11.58
C CYS A 61 -5.56 7.30 12.19
N VAL A 62 -4.31 7.58 11.79
CA VAL A 62 -3.14 6.90 12.34
C VAL A 62 -2.76 7.56 13.67
N SER A 63 -3.17 6.93 14.76
CA SER A 63 -3.02 7.49 16.11
C SER A 63 -1.57 7.56 16.61
N THR A 64 -0.69 6.70 16.13
CA THR A 64 0.73 6.65 16.51
C THR A 64 1.57 7.81 15.95
N ILE A 65 1.02 8.56 14.99
CA ILE A 65 1.68 9.75 14.44
C ILE A 65 0.95 11.05 14.83
N GLU A 66 0.02 11.00 15.77
CA GLU A 66 -0.63 12.21 16.28
C GLU A 66 0.39 13.14 16.94
N PRO A 67 0.26 14.48 16.80
CA PRO A 67 1.18 15.44 17.41
C PRO A 67 1.39 15.26 18.91
N ARG A 68 0.34 14.85 19.65
CA ARG A 68 0.42 14.60 21.10
C ARG A 68 1.40 13.49 21.51
N CYS A 69 1.80 12.63 20.57
CA CYS A 69 2.77 11.55 20.82
C CYS A 69 4.22 12.06 20.86
N TYR A 70 4.45 13.35 20.60
CA TYR A 70 5.78 13.94 20.49
C TYR A 70 5.90 15.14 21.42
N THR A 71 7.07 15.29 22.05
CA THR A 71 7.37 16.44 22.92
C THR A 71 7.42 17.75 22.13
N GLU A 72 7.94 17.69 20.89
CA GLU A 72 7.99 18.79 19.94
C GLU A 72 7.76 18.22 18.53
N LEU A 73 6.57 18.45 17.97
CA LEU A 73 6.29 18.14 16.56
C LEU A 73 6.12 19.45 15.79
N GLU A 74 7.02 19.70 14.85
CA GLU A 74 6.83 20.84 13.94
C GLU A 74 5.61 20.59 13.04
N PRO A 75 4.85 21.64 12.68
CA PRO A 75 3.69 21.51 11.80
C PRO A 75 4.01 20.73 10.52
N GLY A 76 3.20 19.71 10.23
CA GLY A 76 3.33 18.87 9.03
C GLY A 76 4.32 17.71 9.11
N GLN A 77 5.04 17.52 10.23
CA GLN A 77 5.89 16.35 10.39
C GLN A 77 5.11 15.02 10.44
N ASP A 78 3.88 15.01 10.95
CA ASP A 78 3.03 13.81 10.97
C ASP A 78 2.62 13.39 9.55
N VAL A 79 2.30 14.36 8.68
CA VAL A 79 2.09 14.15 7.25
C VAL A 79 3.31 13.48 6.62
N ILE A 80 4.51 14.03 6.86
CA ILE A 80 5.77 13.50 6.33
C ILE A 80 6.00 12.06 6.82
N ARG A 81 5.81 11.79 8.12
CA ARG A 81 5.97 10.46 8.71
C ARG A 81 5.02 9.45 8.08
N TYR A 82 3.75 9.82 7.86
CA TYR A 82 2.80 8.95 7.18
C TYR A 82 3.28 8.53 5.80
N PHE A 83 3.71 9.47 4.96
CA PHE A 83 4.18 9.13 3.61
C PHE A 83 5.52 8.40 3.59
N ARG A 84 6.42 8.66 4.55
CA ARG A 84 7.65 7.85 4.72
C ARG A 84 7.33 6.41 5.11
N ASN A 85 6.36 6.21 5.99
CA ASN A 85 5.85 4.89 6.36
C ASN A 85 5.27 4.16 5.13
N VAL A 86 4.48 4.87 4.30
CA VAL A 86 3.95 4.29 3.05
C VAL A 86 5.04 3.92 2.07
N LYS A 87 6.03 4.79 1.89
CA LYS A 87 7.21 4.50 1.09
C LYS A 87 7.91 3.22 1.56
N ALA A 88 8.18 3.12 2.86
CA ALA A 88 8.88 1.97 3.43
C ALA A 88 8.14 0.64 3.21
N LEU A 89 6.83 0.57 3.45
CA LEU A 89 6.07 -0.67 3.18
C LEU A 89 5.99 -1.01 1.70
N ALA A 90 5.86 0.00 0.82
CA ALA A 90 5.83 -0.22 -0.61
C ALA A 90 7.16 -0.78 -1.13
N GLU A 91 8.28 -0.29 -0.59
CA GLU A 91 9.62 -0.79 -0.89
C GLU A 91 9.85 -2.18 -0.28
N GLU A 92 9.33 -2.49 0.91
CA GLU A 92 9.41 -3.81 1.56
C GLU A 92 8.71 -4.89 0.74
N ILE A 93 7.52 -4.60 0.22
CA ILE A 93 6.77 -5.56 -0.57
C ILE A 93 7.41 -5.75 -1.95
N ASN A 94 7.91 -4.67 -2.54
CA ASN A 94 8.45 -4.66 -3.90
C ASN A 94 7.57 -5.46 -4.88
N LEU A 95 6.30 -5.09 -4.95
CA LEU A 95 5.27 -5.89 -5.62
C LEU A 95 5.61 -6.15 -7.09
N LYS A 96 6.29 -5.22 -7.75
CA LYS A 96 6.76 -5.39 -9.12
C LYS A 96 7.69 -6.60 -9.26
N GLN A 97 8.66 -6.74 -8.36
CA GLN A 97 9.59 -7.86 -8.37
C GLN A 97 8.88 -9.18 -8.06
N VAL A 98 7.94 -9.16 -7.10
CA VAL A 98 7.13 -10.34 -6.77
C VAL A 98 6.32 -10.82 -7.98
N LEU A 99 5.66 -9.90 -8.69
CA LEU A 99 4.89 -10.23 -9.89
C LEU A 99 5.79 -10.79 -11.00
N GLN A 100 6.99 -10.22 -11.19
CA GLN A 100 7.98 -10.72 -12.15
C GLN A 100 8.44 -12.14 -11.82
N GLN A 101 8.71 -12.44 -10.55
CA GLN A 101 9.13 -13.78 -10.11
C GLN A 101 8.03 -14.84 -10.26
N LEU A 102 6.77 -14.42 -10.27
CA LEU A 102 5.61 -15.28 -10.48
C LEU A 102 5.19 -15.37 -11.96
N ASP A 103 5.96 -14.77 -12.87
CA ASP A 103 5.63 -14.66 -14.31
C ASP A 103 4.23 -14.04 -14.56
N LEU A 104 3.82 -13.14 -13.67
CA LEU A 104 2.59 -12.37 -13.77
C LEU A 104 2.87 -11.07 -14.52
N THR A 105 2.67 -11.09 -15.84
CA THR A 105 2.87 -9.95 -16.74
C THR A 105 1.55 -9.40 -17.28
N PRO A 106 1.47 -8.08 -17.54
CA PRO A 106 0.25 -7.50 -18.08
C PRO A 106 -0.11 -8.04 -19.46
N ILE A 107 -1.40 -8.22 -19.70
CA ILE A 107 -1.96 -8.69 -20.97
C ILE A 107 -2.45 -7.46 -21.74
N ASP A 108 -1.76 -7.12 -22.84
CA ASP A 108 -2.20 -6.06 -23.76
C ASP A 108 -3.35 -6.60 -24.64
N PRO A 109 -4.58 -6.08 -24.52
CA PRO A 109 -5.73 -6.56 -25.28
C PRO A 109 -5.57 -6.32 -26.80
N ASN A 110 -4.67 -5.43 -27.21
CA ASN A 110 -4.38 -5.18 -28.63
C ASN A 110 -3.37 -6.16 -29.22
N GLN A 111 -2.61 -6.89 -28.39
CA GLN A 111 -1.55 -7.80 -28.82
C GLN A 111 -1.75 -9.25 -28.37
N ALA A 112 -2.60 -9.47 -27.36
CA ALA A 112 -2.86 -10.79 -26.83
C ALA A 112 -3.66 -11.64 -27.82
N ALA A 113 -3.28 -12.91 -27.93
CA ALA A 113 -4.15 -13.90 -28.54
C ALA A 113 -5.47 -13.94 -27.76
N LYS A 114 -6.62 -14.06 -28.44
CA LYS A 114 -7.94 -14.11 -27.77
C LYS A 114 -7.99 -15.15 -26.64
N SER A 115 -7.32 -16.29 -26.81
CA SER A 115 -7.18 -17.33 -25.79
C SER A 115 -6.49 -16.85 -24.51
N GLN A 116 -5.49 -15.97 -24.61
CA GLN A 116 -4.80 -15.37 -23.46
C GLN A 116 -5.72 -14.40 -22.72
N MET A 117 -6.64 -13.73 -23.44
CA MET A 117 -7.63 -12.84 -22.83
C MET A 117 -8.76 -13.61 -22.12
N TYR A 118 -9.20 -14.76 -22.67
CA TYR A 118 -10.25 -15.59 -22.05
C TYR A 118 -9.75 -16.48 -20.90
N ASN A 119 -8.50 -16.93 -20.95
CA ASN A 119 -7.96 -17.87 -19.97
C ASN A 119 -7.08 -17.19 -18.90
N GLY A 120 -6.62 -15.95 -19.13
CA GLY A 120 -5.87 -15.14 -18.16
C GLY A 120 -4.93 -15.94 -17.25
N TYR A 121 -5.00 -15.62 -15.96
CA TYR A 121 -4.38 -16.35 -14.87
C TYR A 121 -5.45 -16.95 -13.97
N HIS A 122 -5.27 -18.18 -13.51
CA HIS A 122 -6.18 -18.76 -12.54
C HIS A 122 -6.04 -18.04 -11.19
N ARG A 123 -7.11 -17.39 -10.71
CA ARG A 123 -7.12 -16.55 -9.50
C ARG A 123 -6.50 -17.26 -8.30
N HIS A 124 -6.84 -18.52 -8.08
CA HIS A 124 -6.31 -19.27 -6.94
C HIS A 124 -4.79 -19.45 -7.01
N ALA A 125 -4.22 -19.64 -8.21
CA ALA A 125 -2.78 -19.77 -8.38
C ALA A 125 -2.09 -18.42 -8.13
N VAL A 126 -2.70 -17.32 -8.57
CA VAL A 126 -2.22 -15.96 -8.27
C VAL A 126 -2.24 -15.68 -6.76
N GLU A 127 -3.35 -15.97 -6.09
CA GLU A 127 -3.49 -15.79 -4.63
C GLU A 127 -2.47 -16.65 -3.85
N GLN A 128 -2.28 -17.91 -4.26
CA GLN A 128 -1.28 -18.79 -3.64
C GLN A 128 0.16 -18.30 -3.87
N GLY A 129 0.49 -17.92 -5.11
CA GLY A 129 1.83 -17.43 -5.47
C GLY A 129 2.19 -16.15 -4.72
N LEU A 130 1.31 -15.16 -4.74
CA LEU A 130 1.47 -13.93 -3.95
C LEU A 130 1.52 -14.23 -2.45
N GLY A 131 0.67 -15.15 -1.99
CA GLY A 131 0.60 -15.52 -0.58
C GLY A 131 1.88 -16.16 -0.06
N HIS A 132 2.50 -17.03 -0.87
CA HIS A 132 3.78 -17.64 -0.58
C HIS A 132 4.91 -16.61 -0.63
N ALA A 133 5.00 -15.80 -1.70
CA ALA A 133 6.05 -14.81 -1.86
C ALA A 133 6.05 -13.73 -0.77
N LEU A 134 4.87 -13.33 -0.29
CA LEU A 134 4.72 -12.29 0.73
C LEU A 134 4.58 -12.87 2.15
N ASN A 135 4.54 -14.19 2.30
CA ASN A 135 4.25 -14.89 3.55
C ASN A 135 2.96 -14.41 4.26
N ARG A 136 1.91 -14.13 3.48
CA ARG A 136 0.58 -13.72 3.99
C ARG A 136 -0.48 -13.79 2.91
N LYS A 137 -1.72 -14.13 3.27
CA LYS A 137 -2.85 -14.05 2.33
C LYS A 137 -3.07 -12.60 1.89
N VAL A 138 -3.15 -12.40 0.57
CA VAL A 138 -3.52 -11.14 -0.06
C VAL A 138 -5.00 -11.15 -0.44
N LEU A 139 -5.56 -9.96 -0.70
CA LEU A 139 -6.90 -9.81 -1.28
C LEU A 139 -6.79 -9.20 -2.67
N LEU A 140 -7.45 -9.82 -3.64
CA LEU A 140 -7.53 -9.29 -5.00
C LEU A 140 -8.86 -8.56 -5.18
N ARG A 141 -8.79 -7.32 -5.70
CA ARG A 141 -9.97 -6.62 -6.19
C ARG A 141 -9.98 -6.62 -7.71
N CYS A 142 -11.06 -7.14 -8.25
CA CYS A 142 -11.34 -7.11 -9.67
C CYS A 142 -12.58 -6.27 -9.97
N ASP A 143 -12.66 -5.86 -11.22
CA ASP A 143 -13.71 -5.07 -11.84
C ASP A 143 -13.96 -5.65 -13.25
N GLY A 144 -14.76 -4.98 -14.06
CA GLY A 144 -15.22 -5.48 -15.34
C GLY A 144 -16.51 -6.29 -15.20
N TRP A 145 -17.13 -6.61 -16.32
CA TRP A 145 -18.44 -7.26 -16.36
C TRP A 145 -18.48 -8.58 -15.56
N ALA A 146 -17.40 -9.35 -15.60
CA ALA A 146 -17.30 -10.64 -14.91
C ALA A 146 -16.49 -10.58 -13.61
N ASN A 147 -16.02 -9.41 -13.16
CA ASN A 147 -15.00 -9.28 -12.11
C ASN A 147 -13.70 -10.04 -12.43
N ASP A 148 -13.30 -10.05 -13.70
CA ASP A 148 -12.13 -10.74 -14.23
C ASP A 148 -10.94 -9.80 -14.50
N GLN A 149 -11.15 -8.49 -14.46
CA GLN A 149 -10.07 -7.52 -14.59
C GLN A 149 -9.50 -7.16 -13.23
N LEU A 150 -8.30 -7.64 -12.91
CA LEU A 150 -7.57 -7.27 -11.69
C LEU A 150 -7.22 -5.78 -11.67
N ARG A 151 -7.62 -5.12 -10.58
CA ARG A 151 -7.44 -3.68 -10.32
C ARG A 151 -6.60 -3.39 -9.08
N GLU A 152 -6.61 -4.27 -8.07
CA GLU A 152 -5.97 -4.00 -6.78
C GLU A 152 -5.45 -5.30 -6.13
N ILE A 153 -4.28 -5.26 -5.48
CA ILE A 153 -3.73 -6.36 -4.67
C ILE A 153 -3.49 -5.87 -3.25
N ARG A 154 -4.46 -6.06 -2.37
CA ARG A 154 -4.39 -5.57 -1.00
C ARG A 154 -3.56 -6.51 -0.12
N VAL A 155 -2.58 -5.92 0.55
CA VAL A 155 -1.69 -6.57 1.52
C VAL A 155 -1.99 -6.00 2.90
N TYR A 156 -1.94 -6.82 3.95
CA TYR A 156 -2.43 -6.43 5.28
C TYR A 156 -1.34 -6.52 6.35
N TRP A 157 -1.42 -5.59 7.29
CA TRP A 157 -0.64 -5.59 8.52
C TRP A 157 -1.54 -5.24 9.70
N ARG A 158 -1.19 -5.72 10.89
CA ARG A 158 -1.81 -5.33 12.15
C ARG A 158 -0.79 -4.64 13.05
N HIS A 159 -1.25 -3.74 13.89
CA HIS A 159 -0.41 -3.17 14.96
C HIS A 159 0.04 -4.28 15.93
N GLN A 160 1.28 -4.23 16.40
CA GLN A 160 1.77 -5.06 17.51
C GLN A 160 1.48 -4.36 18.84
N PRO A 161 0.60 -4.89 19.71
CA PRO A 161 0.40 -4.32 21.04
C PRO A 161 1.68 -4.43 21.88
N GLY A 162 2.00 -3.38 22.66
CA GLY A 162 3.04 -3.45 23.70
C GLY A 162 4.42 -2.92 23.34
N VAL A 163 4.64 -2.41 22.12
CA VAL A 163 5.86 -1.65 21.79
C VAL A 163 5.54 -0.16 21.91
N ASP A 164 6.21 0.50 22.86
CA ASP A 164 6.06 1.92 23.11
C ASP A 164 6.84 2.74 22.08
N VAL A 165 6.15 3.18 21.03
CA VAL A 165 6.72 4.02 19.96
C VAL A 165 7.13 5.41 20.45
N SER A 166 6.68 5.84 21.65
CA SER A 166 7.01 7.15 22.21
C SER A 166 8.48 7.31 22.61
N ARG A 167 9.22 6.20 22.74
CA ARG A 167 10.64 6.21 23.14
C ARG A 167 11.64 6.15 22.00
N GLY A 168 11.20 6.12 20.74
CA GLY A 168 12.10 6.06 19.59
C GLY A 168 13.04 4.85 19.59
N GLN A 169 12.74 3.80 20.37
CA GLN A 169 13.49 2.56 20.33
C GLN A 169 12.88 1.66 19.26
N PRO A 170 13.66 1.22 18.25
CA PRO A 170 13.17 0.26 17.28
C PRO A 170 12.76 -1.02 18.02
N ALA A 171 11.62 -1.61 17.63
CA ALA A 171 11.27 -2.97 18.01
C ALA A 171 12.50 -3.87 17.79
N THR A 172 12.85 -4.71 18.77
CA THR A 172 14.02 -5.60 18.66
C THR A 172 13.93 -6.40 17.37
N ALA A 173 14.90 -6.22 16.48
CA ALA A 173 14.93 -6.83 15.16
C ALA A 173 14.81 -8.36 15.25
N PRO A 174 13.87 -9.00 14.54
CA PRO A 174 13.95 -10.43 14.29
C PRO A 174 15.27 -10.76 13.58
N VAL A 175 15.84 -11.92 13.89
CA VAL A 175 17.07 -12.41 13.25
C VAL A 175 16.90 -12.36 11.73
N ALA A 176 17.83 -11.69 11.04
CA ALA A 176 17.83 -11.59 9.59
C ALA A 176 17.70 -12.99 8.96
N ASP A 177 16.73 -13.18 8.08
CA ASP A 177 16.61 -14.38 7.26
C ASP A 177 17.50 -14.23 6.03
N PRO A 178 18.64 -14.96 5.93
CA PRO A 178 19.54 -14.86 4.79
C PRO A 178 18.95 -15.43 3.50
N SER A 179 17.78 -16.09 3.55
CA SER A 179 17.05 -16.52 2.35
C SER A 179 16.19 -15.41 1.73
N ASN A 180 16.01 -14.29 2.44
CA ASN A 180 15.26 -13.13 1.97
C ASN A 180 16.21 -11.99 1.57
N PRO A 181 16.40 -11.70 0.27
CA PRO A 181 17.36 -10.70 -0.21
C PRO A 181 16.97 -9.23 0.09
N PHE A 182 15.89 -8.96 0.82
CA PHE A 182 15.39 -7.60 1.09
C PHE A 182 15.88 -6.97 2.42
N ASN A 183 16.80 -7.62 3.15
CA ASN A 183 17.17 -7.22 4.51
C ASN A 183 18.54 -6.55 4.61
N VAL A 184 18.58 -5.26 4.97
CA VAL A 184 19.09 -4.75 6.29
C VAL A 184 18.62 -3.30 6.52
N ALA A 185 18.68 -2.41 5.52
CA ALA A 185 18.41 -0.97 5.70
C ALA A 185 16.90 -0.59 5.80
N MET A 186 16.00 -1.51 5.47
CA MET A 186 14.57 -1.25 5.34
C MET A 186 13.77 -1.51 6.64
N TRP A 187 14.34 -2.29 7.56
CA TRP A 187 13.70 -2.67 8.83
C TRP A 187 13.56 -1.51 9.80
N ASP A 188 14.43 -0.51 9.75
CA ASP A 188 14.34 0.64 10.63
C ASP A 188 12.98 1.34 10.44
N ALA A 189 12.54 1.56 9.20
CA ALA A 189 11.28 2.22 8.90
C ALA A 189 10.03 1.43 9.31
N VAL A 190 10.04 0.09 9.16
CA VAL A 190 8.91 -0.78 9.55
C VAL A 190 8.84 -0.98 11.07
N SER A 191 10.01 -0.96 11.73
CA SER A 191 10.10 -0.99 13.19
C SER A 191 9.49 0.27 13.82
N TYR A 192 9.59 1.43 13.16
CA TYR A 192 8.89 2.67 13.58
C TYR A 192 7.37 2.61 13.38
N MET A 193 6.88 1.75 12.49
CA MET A 193 5.44 1.56 12.28
C MET A 193 4.83 0.62 13.31
N ASN A 194 5.62 -0.19 14.02
CA ASN A 194 5.11 -1.16 14.99
C ASN A 194 3.96 -2.04 14.44
N VAL A 195 4.14 -2.52 13.21
CA VAL A 195 3.18 -3.38 12.51
C VAL A 195 3.80 -4.73 12.21
N VAL A 196 2.95 -5.76 12.15
CA VAL A 196 3.31 -7.08 11.62
C VAL A 196 2.42 -7.49 10.47
N PRO A 197 2.96 -8.25 9.51
CA PRO A 197 2.18 -8.92 8.48
C PRO A 197 0.95 -9.61 9.07
N MET A 198 -0.19 -9.51 8.38
CA MET A 198 -1.36 -10.34 8.64
C MET A 198 -2.00 -10.83 7.36
N ASN A 199 -2.77 -11.91 7.49
CA ASN A 199 -3.63 -12.39 6.40
C ASN A 199 -4.75 -11.40 6.12
N ALA A 200 -5.13 -11.27 4.86
CA ALA A 200 -6.32 -10.54 4.47
C ALA A 200 -7.57 -11.04 5.25
N PRO A 201 -8.38 -10.13 5.83
CA PRO A 201 -9.55 -10.49 6.62
C PRO A 201 -10.78 -10.81 5.75
N GLU A 202 -10.72 -10.46 4.46
CA GLU A 202 -11.81 -10.59 3.49
C GLU A 202 -11.39 -11.51 2.34
N VAL A 203 -12.36 -11.92 1.53
CA VAL A 203 -12.14 -12.73 0.32
C VAL A 203 -12.10 -11.84 -0.91
N SER A 204 -11.28 -12.22 -1.90
CA SER A 204 -11.22 -11.56 -3.20
C SER A 204 -12.58 -11.59 -3.91
N ASN A 205 -12.96 -10.51 -4.61
CA ASN A 205 -14.20 -10.44 -5.40
C ASN A 205 -14.00 -10.91 -6.86
N CYS A 206 -12.84 -11.46 -7.19
CA CYS A 206 -12.44 -11.81 -8.54
C CYS A 206 -13.05 -13.13 -9.05
N ALA A 207 -13.27 -13.22 -10.37
CA ALA A 207 -13.61 -14.45 -11.07
C ALA A 207 -12.50 -15.53 -10.97
N SER A 208 -12.79 -16.75 -11.45
CA SER A 208 -11.82 -17.86 -11.44
C SER A 208 -10.61 -17.59 -12.32
N PHE A 209 -10.79 -16.87 -13.42
CA PHE A 209 -9.72 -16.42 -14.30
C PHE A 209 -9.69 -14.90 -14.29
N ILE A 210 -8.49 -14.36 -14.16
CA ILE A 210 -8.25 -12.92 -14.10
C ILE A 210 -7.17 -12.51 -15.07
N TYR A 211 -7.26 -11.29 -15.56
CA TYR A 211 -6.20 -10.65 -16.31
C TYR A 211 -5.97 -9.24 -15.76
N PHE A 212 -4.85 -8.64 -16.14
CA PHE A 212 -4.56 -7.26 -15.84
C PHE A 212 -3.90 -6.61 -17.05
N LEU A 213 -4.31 -5.38 -17.34
CA LEU A 213 -3.84 -4.61 -18.47
C LEU A 213 -2.46 -3.99 -18.18
N PRO A 214 -1.68 -3.56 -19.19
CA PRO A 214 -0.44 -2.81 -18.98
C PRO A 214 -0.64 -1.53 -18.15
N LYS A 215 -1.87 -0.99 -18.17
CA LYS A 215 -2.30 0.14 -17.35
C LYS A 215 -3.04 -0.28 -16.07
N SER A 216 -3.16 -1.58 -15.79
CA SER A 216 -3.63 -2.07 -14.49
C SER A 216 -2.56 -1.77 -13.45
N LYS A 217 -3.02 -1.20 -12.34
CA LYS A 217 -2.20 -0.56 -11.31
C LYS A 217 -2.35 -1.38 -10.03
N TYR A 218 -1.32 -1.50 -9.20
CA TYR A 218 -1.35 -2.43 -8.07
C TYR A 218 -1.25 -1.73 -6.72
N ILE A 219 -2.39 -1.65 -6.08
CA ILE A 219 -2.58 -1.00 -4.79
C ILE A 219 -1.91 -1.78 -3.66
N VAL A 220 -0.82 -1.30 -3.07
CA VAL A 220 -0.43 -1.73 -1.73
C VAL A 220 -1.25 -0.91 -0.73
N SER A 221 -2.31 -1.50 -0.18
CA SER A 221 -3.15 -0.89 0.87
C SER A 221 -2.49 -1.02 2.24
N MET A 222 -2.41 0.04 3.04
CA MET A 222 -2.19 -0.10 4.48
C MET A 222 -3.53 -0.14 5.22
N PRO A 223 -3.88 -1.22 5.93
CA PRO A 223 -5.00 -1.21 6.85
C PRO A 223 -4.46 -0.93 8.25
N TRP A 224 -4.63 0.29 8.73
CA TRP A 224 -4.70 0.52 10.17
C TRP A 224 -6.14 0.25 10.61
N ASN A 225 -6.30 -0.31 11.82
CA ASN A 225 -7.60 -0.63 12.42
C ASN A 225 -8.62 0.45 12.08
N ILE A 226 -9.79 0.03 11.59
CA ILE A 226 -10.84 0.86 10.97
C ILE A 226 -10.69 0.97 9.43
N GLY A 227 -10.98 -0.15 8.74
CA GLY A 227 -11.33 -0.19 7.31
C GLY A 227 -10.19 -0.37 6.30
N PRO A 228 -10.43 -1.06 5.17
CA PRO A 228 -9.43 -1.23 4.14
C PRO A 228 -9.33 0.02 3.25
N VAL A 229 -8.19 0.68 3.29
CA VAL A 229 -7.88 1.78 2.36
C VAL A 229 -7.05 1.26 1.22
N SER A 230 -7.64 1.30 0.04
CA SER A 230 -6.95 1.04 -1.21
C SER A 230 -6.15 2.27 -1.65
N SER A 231 -4.92 2.40 -1.15
CA SER A 231 -3.93 3.32 -1.73
C SER A 231 -3.38 2.76 -3.04
N ARG A 232 -3.82 3.30 -4.18
CA ARG A 232 -3.28 2.94 -5.49
C ARG A 232 -1.78 3.19 -5.51
N VAL A 233 -0.96 2.17 -5.32
CA VAL A 233 0.47 2.23 -5.61
C VAL A 233 0.61 1.84 -7.08
N TYR A 234 1.36 2.63 -7.84
CA TYR A 234 1.45 2.43 -9.28
C TYR A 234 2.86 1.97 -9.59
N SER A 235 3.02 0.69 -9.90
CA SER A 235 4.24 0.25 -10.58
C SER A 235 4.07 0.55 -12.06
N HIS A 236 4.80 1.54 -12.57
CA HIS A 236 5.02 1.64 -14.02
C HIS A 236 5.80 0.40 -14.48
N ALA A 237 5.20 -0.38 -15.37
CA ALA A 237 5.99 -1.10 -16.36
C ALA A 237 6.44 -0.07 -17.42
N PRO A 238 7.70 -0.11 -17.88
CA PRO A 238 8.17 0.76 -18.97
C PRO A 238 7.32 0.60 -20.24
#